data_AF-A0A0Q9AE19-F1
#
_entry.id   AF-A0A0Q9AE19-F1
#
_cell.length_a   1.000
_cell.length_b   1.000
_cell.length_c   1.000
_cell.angle_alpha   90.00
_cell.angle_beta   90.00
_cell.angle_gamma   90.00
#
_symmetry.space_group_name_H-M   'P 1'
#
loop_
_entity.id
_entity.type
_entity.pdbx_description
1 polymer ?
#
loop_
_entity_poly.entity_id
_entity_poly.type
_entity_poly.pdbx_seq_one_letter_code
_entity_poly.pdbx_strand_id
1 'polypeptide(L)'
;MLVTTAAFGGLDTVNKQVTDLTVGEPFDTGRFEMTVQRATLVDEVRAGDRLIAGKRPGRRFLGLVATARNTSTLPGFMDKPVDLVGIPDIHALSAMRLADGTLTGALGPGLTDQVVLLWDVPANAISIGAELQVHIWKEVERLNATYGQGWVRSVTDYGRLTVPVGRPR
;
A
#
# COMPACT_ATOMS: atom_id res chain seq x y z
N MET A 1 -27.65 -47.68 -12.51
CA MET A 1 -27.53 -46.38 -13.21
C MET A 1 -27.53 -45.28 -12.14
N LEU A 2 -26.50 -44.41 -12.15
CA LEU A 2 -26.24 -43.17 -11.38
C LEU A 2 -26.58 -43.15 -9.86
N VAL A 3 -25.60 -43.21 -8.94
CA VAL A 3 -24.61 -42.19 -8.51
C VAL A 3 -25.24 -41.01 -7.77
N THR A 4 -24.88 -40.87 -6.48
CA THR A 4 -24.27 -39.61 -5.97
C THR A 4 -23.54 -39.88 -4.65
N THR A 5 -22.21 -39.90 -4.74
CA THR A 5 -21.31 -39.81 -3.60
C THR A 5 -21.51 -38.45 -2.93
N ALA A 6 -21.78 -38.44 -1.62
CA ALA A 6 -21.77 -37.20 -0.84
C ALA A 6 -20.34 -36.64 -0.85
N ALA A 7 -20.14 -35.51 -1.55
CA ALA A 7 -18.90 -34.76 -1.48
C ALA A 7 -18.88 -33.97 -0.17
N PHE A 8 -18.27 -34.54 0.87
CA PHE A 8 -17.74 -33.74 1.97
C PHE A 8 -16.50 -33.00 1.44
N GLY A 9 -16.72 -31.78 0.94
CA GLY A 9 -15.70 -30.89 0.42
C GLY A 9 -15.95 -29.45 0.84
N GLY A 10 -16.42 -29.25 2.07
CA GLY A 10 -16.56 -27.93 2.68
C GLY A 10 -15.25 -27.53 3.36
N LEU A 11 -14.22 -27.23 2.58
CA LEU A 11 -13.05 -26.50 3.07
C LEU A 11 -13.06 -25.14 2.37
N ASP A 12 -13.40 -24.12 3.16
CA ASP A 12 -13.26 -22.68 2.94
C ASP A 12 -12.80 -22.27 1.54
N THR A 13 -13.74 -22.17 0.59
CA THR A 13 -13.51 -21.28 -0.56
C THR A 13 -13.61 -19.86 -0.02
N VAL A 14 -12.49 -19.37 0.51
CA VAL A 14 -12.34 -17.98 0.94
C VAL A 14 -12.67 -17.10 -0.26
N ASN A 15 -13.86 -16.52 -0.27
CA ASN A 15 -14.31 -15.65 -1.35
C ASN A 15 -13.45 -14.38 -1.33
N LYS A 16 -12.47 -14.31 -2.24
CA LYS A 16 -11.61 -13.14 -2.37
C LYS A 16 -12.32 -12.10 -3.22
N GLN A 17 -12.57 -10.93 -2.63
CA GLN A 17 -13.07 -9.75 -3.32
C GLN A 17 -11.88 -8.94 -3.82
N VAL A 18 -11.40 -9.29 -5.00
CA VAL A 18 -10.28 -8.57 -5.64
C VAL A 18 -10.85 -7.50 -6.57
N THR A 19 -10.51 -6.25 -6.32
CA THR A 19 -10.92 -5.12 -7.17
C THR A 19 -9.78 -4.73 -8.10
N ASP A 20 -9.98 -4.84 -9.42
CA ASP A 20 -9.05 -4.31 -10.41
C ASP A 20 -9.15 -2.79 -10.46
N LEU A 21 -8.01 -2.11 -10.35
CA LEU A 21 -7.90 -0.66 -10.35
C LEU A 21 -6.91 -0.19 -11.40
N THR A 22 -7.14 1.01 -11.94
CA THR A 22 -6.15 1.73 -12.72
C THR A 22 -5.45 2.82 -11.90
N VAL A 23 -4.27 3.25 -12.35
CA VAL A 23 -3.55 4.35 -11.69
C VAL A 23 -4.40 5.62 -11.76
N GLY A 24 -4.58 6.28 -10.62
CA GLY A 24 -5.45 7.46 -10.50
C GLY A 24 -6.89 7.14 -10.05
N GLU A 25 -7.27 5.86 -9.97
CA GLU A 25 -8.55 5.47 -9.38
C GLU A 25 -8.49 5.41 -7.84
N PRO A 26 -9.51 5.92 -7.14
CA PRO A 26 -9.61 5.78 -5.70
C PRO A 26 -10.04 4.36 -5.30
N PHE A 27 -9.51 3.90 -4.17
CA PHE A 27 -9.90 2.66 -3.52
C PHE A 27 -10.17 2.90 -2.03
N ASP A 28 -11.31 2.40 -1.56
CA ASP A 28 -11.69 2.47 -0.15
C ASP A 28 -10.99 1.35 0.64
N THR A 29 -10.05 1.75 1.49
CA THR A 29 -9.35 0.86 2.41
C THR A 29 -10.13 0.64 3.72
N GLY A 30 -11.37 1.10 3.82
CA GLY A 30 -12.21 1.03 5.03
C GLY A 30 -12.01 2.21 5.99
N ARG A 31 -10.78 2.73 6.10
CA ARG A 31 -10.48 3.95 6.89
C ARG A 31 -10.06 5.13 6.04
N PHE A 32 -9.48 4.84 4.89
CA PHE A 32 -8.98 5.84 3.97
C PHE A 32 -9.51 5.55 2.57
N GLU A 33 -9.82 6.61 1.84
CA GLU A 33 -9.85 6.54 0.39
C GLU A 33 -8.43 6.84 -0.10
N MET A 34 -7.84 5.89 -0.84
CA MET A 34 -6.47 6.02 -1.34
C MET A 34 -6.44 5.94 -2.87
N THR A 35 -5.67 6.84 -3.46
CA THR A 35 -5.46 6.93 -4.91
C THR A 35 -3.98 6.88 -5.22
N VAL A 36 -3.51 5.79 -5.82
CA VAL A 36 -2.12 5.66 -6.26
C VAL A 36 -1.91 6.48 -7.53
N GLN A 37 -0.87 7.32 -7.54
CA GLN A 37 -0.59 8.23 -8.65
C GLN A 37 0.60 7.80 -9.52
N ARG A 38 1.71 7.39 -8.88
CA ARG A 38 2.93 7.00 -9.60
C ARG A 38 3.91 6.26 -8.70
N ALA A 39 4.73 5.41 -9.31
CA ALA A 39 5.90 4.81 -8.70
C ALA A 39 7.17 5.46 -9.26
N THR A 40 8.14 5.74 -8.39
CA THR A 40 9.42 6.36 -8.73
C THR A 40 10.56 5.58 -8.11
N LEU A 41 11.60 5.30 -8.88
CA LEU A 41 12.80 4.64 -8.37
C LEU A 41 13.97 5.63 -8.32
N VAL A 42 14.59 5.77 -7.15
CA VAL A 42 15.64 6.75 -6.88
C VAL A 42 16.81 6.11 -6.13
N ASP A 43 17.99 6.70 -6.27
CA ASP A 43 19.20 6.27 -5.53
C ASP A 43 19.25 6.87 -4.12
N GLU A 44 18.63 8.03 -3.91
CA GLU A 44 18.54 8.73 -2.64
C GLU A 44 17.18 9.41 -2.51
N VAL A 45 16.73 9.61 -1.27
CA VAL A 45 15.45 10.24 -0.95
C VAL A 45 15.72 11.62 -0.36
N ARG A 46 15.13 12.63 -0.97
CA ARG A 46 15.21 14.03 -0.53
C ARG A 46 13.84 14.64 -0.38
N ALA A 47 13.74 15.64 0.50
CA ALA A 47 12.61 16.53 0.62
C ALA A 47 13.12 17.98 0.54
N GLY A 48 12.98 18.59 -0.63
CA GLY A 48 13.74 19.78 -0.98
C GLY A 48 15.25 19.51 -0.90
N ASP A 49 15.98 20.39 -0.22
CA ASP A 49 17.43 20.24 -0.03
C ASP A 49 17.82 19.22 1.05
N ARG A 50 16.85 18.80 1.89
CA ARG A 50 17.10 17.89 3.00
C ARG A 50 17.24 16.45 2.50
N LEU A 51 18.39 15.84 2.77
CA LEU A 51 18.61 14.41 2.56
C LEU A 51 17.88 13.61 3.65
N ILE A 52 16.95 12.75 3.23
CA ILE A 52 16.20 11.85 4.13
C ILE A 52 16.87 10.48 4.19
N ALA A 53 17.25 9.93 3.04
CA ALA A 53 17.94 8.66 2.94
C ALA A 53 18.99 8.72 1.83
N GLY A 54 20.25 8.49 2.19
CA GLY A 54 21.38 8.53 1.26
C GLY A 54 21.53 7.27 0.41
N LYS A 55 22.29 7.40 -0.68
CA LYS A 55 22.68 6.28 -1.54
C LYS A 55 23.38 5.18 -0.76
N ARG A 56 23.01 3.92 -1.03
CA ARG A 56 23.64 2.74 -0.44
C ARG A 56 24.05 1.73 -1.52
N PRO A 57 25.23 1.10 -1.40
CA PRO A 57 25.67 0.09 -2.36
C PRO A 57 24.65 -1.06 -2.48
N GLY A 58 24.32 -1.45 -3.72
CA GLY A 58 23.42 -2.56 -3.99
C GLY A 58 21.93 -2.31 -3.66
N ARG A 59 21.56 -1.10 -3.25
CA ARG A 59 20.19 -0.74 -2.83
C ARG A 59 19.69 0.51 -3.57
N ARG A 60 18.38 0.59 -3.74
CA ARG A 60 17.66 1.76 -4.28
C ARG A 60 16.37 1.96 -3.49
N PHE A 61 15.74 3.12 -3.65
CA PHE A 61 14.48 3.44 -3.01
C PHE A 61 13.35 3.52 -4.02
N LEU A 62 12.29 2.76 -3.78
CA LEU A 62 11.04 2.85 -4.52
C LEU A 62 10.06 3.71 -3.72
N GLY A 63 9.66 4.85 -4.27
CA GLY A 63 8.61 5.71 -3.74
C GLY A 63 7.32 5.52 -4.52
N LEU A 64 6.24 5.18 -3.84
CA LEU A 64 4.88 5.19 -4.39
C LEU A 64 4.17 6.44 -3.87
N VAL A 65 3.83 7.34 -4.78
CA VAL A 65 3.07 8.55 -4.46
C VAL A 65 1.59 8.21 -4.50
N ALA A 66 0.89 8.53 -3.41
CA ALA A 66 -0.54 8.35 -3.31
C ALA A 66 -1.20 9.59 -2.68
N THR A 67 -2.45 9.85 -3.05
CA THR A 67 -3.34 10.71 -2.27
C THR A 67 -4.12 9.84 -1.30
N ALA A 68 -4.26 10.29 -0.06
CA ALA A 68 -5.03 9.60 0.96
C ALA A 68 -5.98 10.57 1.64
N ARG A 69 -7.24 10.17 1.77
CA ARG A 69 -8.26 10.90 2.53
C ARG A 69 -8.76 10.03 3.68
N ASN A 70 -8.72 10.54 4.90
CA ASN A 70 -9.32 9.82 6.03
C ASN A 70 -10.85 9.96 5.96
N THR A 71 -11.54 8.85 5.72
CA THR A 71 -13.01 8.77 5.62
C THR A 71 -13.65 8.35 6.94
N SER A 72 -12.85 7.97 7.94
CA SER A 72 -13.32 7.60 9.27
C SER A 72 -13.58 8.82 10.18
N THR A 73 -14.24 8.57 11.31
CA THR A 73 -14.54 9.59 12.33
C THR A 73 -13.41 9.83 13.32
N LEU A 74 -12.33 9.04 13.24
CA LEU A 74 -11.18 9.12 14.16
C LEU A 74 -9.89 9.44 13.39
N PRO A 75 -8.92 10.13 14.00
CA PRO A 75 -7.59 10.23 13.42
C PRO A 75 -6.99 8.84 13.16
N GLY A 76 -6.30 8.70 12.04
CA GLY A 76 -5.71 7.42 11.64
C GLY A 76 -4.30 7.57 11.11
N PHE A 77 -3.41 6.65 11.50
CA PHE A 77 -2.12 6.49 10.85
C PHE A 77 -2.27 5.63 9.61
N MET A 78 -1.57 5.98 8.55
CA MET A 78 -1.43 5.14 7.39
C MET A 78 -0.24 4.20 7.59
N ASP A 79 -0.48 3.04 8.20
CA ASP A 79 0.59 2.03 8.39
C ASP A 79 0.57 0.99 7.28
N LYS A 80 1.29 1.33 6.19
CA LYS A 80 1.66 0.42 5.09
C LYS A 80 0.46 -0.33 4.47
N PRO A 81 -0.63 0.33 4.06
CA PRO A 81 -1.79 -0.36 3.47
C PRO A 81 -1.48 -1.02 2.11
N VAL A 82 -0.26 -0.88 1.62
CA VAL A 82 0.18 -1.31 0.31
C VAL A 82 1.26 -2.38 0.42
N ASP A 83 1.09 -3.46 -0.34
CA ASP A 83 2.11 -4.47 -0.56
C ASP A 83 2.59 -4.47 -2.02
N LEU A 84 3.89 -4.71 -2.17
CA LEU A 84 4.54 -4.90 -3.47
C LEU A 84 4.63 -6.39 -3.77
N VAL A 85 4.11 -6.81 -4.92
CA VAL A 85 4.03 -8.24 -5.26
C VAL A 85 5.31 -8.70 -5.95
N GLY A 86 5.85 -9.84 -5.49
CA GLY A 86 6.91 -10.56 -6.20
C GLY A 86 8.31 -9.93 -6.10
N ILE A 87 8.53 -8.96 -5.22
CA ILE A 87 9.84 -8.33 -5.03
C ILE A 87 10.49 -8.89 -3.74
N PRO A 88 11.56 -9.68 -3.84
CA PRO A 88 12.25 -10.20 -2.67
C PRO A 88 13.10 -9.12 -1.98
N ASP A 89 13.41 -9.33 -0.71
CA ASP A 89 14.35 -8.51 0.08
C ASP A 89 14.01 -7.00 0.11
N ILE A 90 12.72 -6.69 0.23
CA ILE A 90 12.24 -5.32 0.39
C ILE A 90 12.08 -4.95 1.86
N HIS A 91 12.36 -3.69 2.18
CA HIS A 91 12.14 -3.14 3.51
C HIS A 91 11.29 -1.87 3.41
N ALA A 92 10.07 -1.95 3.93
CA ALA A 92 9.19 -0.79 4.00
C ALA A 92 9.71 0.21 5.06
N LEU A 93 9.97 1.44 4.61
CA LEU A 93 10.34 2.57 5.45
C LEU A 93 9.08 3.32 5.90
N SER A 94 9.24 4.27 6.81
CA SER A 94 8.13 5.11 7.26
C SER A 94 7.58 5.94 6.11
N ALA A 95 6.26 6.01 6.00
CA ALA A 95 5.57 6.88 5.05
C ALA A 95 5.84 8.36 5.42
N MET A 96 5.88 9.21 4.40
CA MET A 96 6.14 10.63 4.55
C MET A 96 5.16 11.47 3.76
N ARG A 97 4.94 12.71 4.20
CA ARG A 97 4.24 13.72 3.42
C ARG A 97 5.09 14.10 2.22
N LEU A 98 4.49 14.15 1.03
CA LEU A 98 5.20 14.51 -0.20
C LEU A 98 5.72 15.97 -0.16
N ALA A 99 4.99 16.86 0.52
CA ALA A 99 5.27 18.29 0.53
C ALA A 99 6.60 18.68 1.21
N ASP A 100 6.96 18.00 2.31
CA ASP A 100 8.08 18.40 3.17
C ASP A 100 8.93 17.22 3.69
N GLY A 101 8.56 15.98 3.33
CA GLY A 101 9.22 14.76 3.79
C GLY A 101 9.14 14.56 5.31
N THR A 102 8.19 15.21 5.99
CA THR A 102 7.89 14.89 7.38
C THR A 102 7.25 13.50 7.44
N LEU A 103 7.54 12.76 8.51
CA LEU A 103 6.89 11.47 8.73
C LEU A 103 5.38 11.68 8.79
N THR A 104 4.63 10.83 8.10
CA THR A 104 3.17 10.93 8.08
C THR A 104 2.65 10.71 9.51
N GLY A 105 2.13 11.78 10.11
CA GLY A 105 1.39 11.71 11.37
C GLY A 105 -0.01 11.14 11.16
N ALA A 106 -0.82 11.11 12.22
CA ALA A 106 -2.22 10.72 12.08
C ALA A 106 -2.97 11.75 11.22
N LEU A 107 -3.64 11.28 10.18
CA LEU A 107 -4.50 12.11 9.36
C LEU A 107 -5.84 12.27 10.09
N GLY A 108 -6.27 13.50 10.35
CA GLY A 108 -7.55 13.79 10.99
C GLY A 108 -8.76 13.44 10.10
N PRO A 109 -9.96 13.26 10.68
CA PRO A 109 -11.19 12.98 9.93
C PRO A 109 -11.45 13.97 8.80
N GLY A 110 -11.76 13.47 7.61
CA GLY A 110 -12.07 14.27 6.43
C GLY A 110 -10.87 14.93 5.74
N LEU A 111 -9.68 14.92 6.36
CA LEU A 111 -8.47 15.51 5.79
C LEU A 111 -7.91 14.62 4.67
N THR A 112 -7.30 15.29 3.70
CA THR A 112 -6.62 14.69 2.56
C THR A 112 -5.16 15.13 2.54
N ASP A 113 -4.25 14.22 2.24
CA ASP A 113 -2.83 14.53 2.08
C ASP A 113 -2.20 13.68 0.97
N GLN A 114 -1.09 14.19 0.44
CA GLN A 114 -0.25 13.44 -0.50
C GLN A 114 0.91 12.82 0.26
N VAL A 115 1.01 11.49 0.16
CA VAL A 115 2.01 10.70 0.87
C VAL A 115 2.89 9.95 -0.09
N VAL A 116 4.11 9.68 0.36
CA VAL A 116 5.05 8.76 -0.28
C VAL A 116 5.18 7.54 0.62
N LEU A 117 4.73 6.41 0.12
CA LEU A 117 5.06 5.10 0.68
C LEU A 117 6.43 4.70 0.13
N LEU A 118 7.35 4.31 0.99
CA LEU A 118 8.75 4.17 0.63
C LEU A 118 9.26 2.77 0.98
N TRP A 119 9.94 2.15 0.02
CA TRP A 119 10.64 0.89 0.23
C TRP A 119 12.10 1.03 -0.16
N ASP A 120 12.94 0.40 0.62
CA ASP A 120 14.31 0.08 0.24
C ASP A 120 14.31 -1.29 -0.45
N VAL A 121 14.87 -1.35 -1.67
CA VAL A 121 14.81 -2.51 -2.56
C VAL A 121 16.20 -2.83 -3.13
N PRO A 122 16.50 -4.09 -3.48
CA PRO A 122 17.75 -4.43 -4.15
C PRO A 122 17.88 -3.68 -5.48
N ALA A 123 19.09 -3.22 -5.80
CA ALA A 123 19.32 -2.38 -6.97
C ALA A 123 18.96 -3.07 -8.30
N ASN A 124 18.94 -4.40 -8.37
CA ASN A 124 18.57 -5.17 -9.55
C ASN A 124 17.11 -5.69 -9.53
N ALA A 125 16.34 -5.43 -8.47
CA ALA A 125 15.01 -6.01 -8.30
C ALA A 125 13.93 -5.35 -9.18
N ILE A 126 14.08 -4.05 -9.49
CA ILE A 126 13.08 -3.27 -10.25
C ILE A 126 13.80 -2.42 -11.28
N SER A 127 13.33 -2.37 -12.52
CA SER A 127 13.87 -1.48 -13.55
C SER A 127 12.97 -0.29 -13.80
N ILE A 128 13.55 0.83 -14.26
CA ILE A 128 12.75 1.94 -14.80
C ILE A 128 11.98 1.43 -16.02
N GLY A 129 10.70 1.80 -16.13
CA GLY A 129 9.78 1.31 -17.16
C GLY A 129 9.16 -0.05 -16.86
N ALA A 130 9.58 -0.73 -15.77
CA ALA A 130 8.92 -1.96 -15.34
C ALA A 130 7.50 -1.69 -14.85
N GLU A 131 6.64 -2.69 -15.00
CA GLU A 131 5.29 -2.71 -14.46
C GLU A 131 5.30 -3.32 -13.05
N LEU A 132 4.97 -2.50 -12.06
CA LEU A 132 4.93 -2.89 -10.66
C LEU A 132 3.52 -3.32 -10.27
N GLN A 133 3.34 -4.57 -9.86
CA GLN A 133 2.08 -5.02 -9.26
C GLN A 133 2.00 -4.60 -7.79
N VAL A 134 0.88 -3.96 -7.46
CA VAL A 134 0.62 -3.37 -6.16
C VAL A 134 -0.72 -3.89 -5.64
N HIS A 135 -0.76 -4.28 -4.37
CA HIS A 135 -2.00 -4.58 -3.66
C HIS A 135 -2.27 -3.51 -2.61
N ILE A 136 -3.49 -2.99 -2.58
CA ILE A 136 -4.00 -2.08 -1.56
C ILE A 136 -4.97 -2.86 -0.69
N TRP A 137 -4.59 -3.14 0.55
CA TRP A 137 -5.41 -3.91 1.47
C TRP A 137 -6.54 -3.07 2.03
N LYS A 138 -7.72 -3.67 2.10
CA LYS A 138 -8.82 -3.12 2.89
C LYS A 138 -8.62 -3.45 4.36
N GLU A 139 -8.79 -2.47 5.22
CA GLU A 139 -8.87 -2.64 6.65
C GLU A 139 -10.33 -2.85 7.07
N VAL A 140 -10.56 -3.85 7.91
CA VAL A 140 -11.86 -4.13 8.52
C VAL A 140 -11.77 -3.88 10.01
N GLU A 141 -12.78 -3.20 10.54
CA GLU A 141 -12.92 -2.99 11.97
C GLU A 141 -13.16 -4.35 12.65
N ARG A 142 -12.31 -4.71 13.62
CA ARG A 142 -12.57 -5.80 14.55
C ARG A 142 -12.87 -5.23 15.93
N LEU A 143 -14.08 -5.51 16.39
CA LEU A 143 -14.46 -5.43 17.79
C LEU A 143 -13.73 -6.53 18.56
N ASN A 144 -12.68 -6.19 19.31
CA ASN A 144 -12.10 -7.08 20.31
C ASN A 144 -12.70 -6.78 21.68
N ALA A 145 -13.43 -7.75 22.25
CA ALA A 145 -14.15 -7.62 23.53
C ALA A 145 -13.26 -7.27 24.74
N THR A 146 -11.94 -7.38 24.62
CA THR A 146 -10.97 -7.21 25.72
C THR A 146 -10.13 -5.92 25.64
N TYR A 147 -9.99 -5.30 24.46
CA TYR A 147 -9.03 -4.19 24.25
C TYR A 147 -9.59 -2.98 23.46
N GLY A 148 -10.88 -2.95 23.15
CA GLY A 148 -11.50 -1.87 22.37
C GLY A 148 -11.44 -2.09 20.85
N GLN A 149 -11.94 -1.10 20.10
CA GLN A 149 -12.00 -1.11 18.63
C GLN A 149 -10.59 -1.12 18.02
N GLY A 150 -10.32 -2.05 17.09
CA GLY A 150 -9.06 -2.13 16.35
C GLY A 150 -9.31 -2.45 14.87
N TRP A 151 -8.33 -2.14 14.01
CA TRP A 151 -8.43 -2.38 12.56
C TRP A 151 -7.47 -3.49 12.16
N VAL A 152 -7.93 -4.43 11.32
CA VAL A 152 -7.07 -5.47 10.75
C VAL A 152 -7.17 -5.46 9.24
N ARG A 153 -6.12 -5.88 8.54
CA ARG A 153 -6.18 -6.09 7.09
C ARG A 153 -7.09 -7.27 6.76
N SER A 154 -7.95 -7.08 5.78
CA SER A 154 -8.70 -8.16 5.15
C SER A 154 -7.71 -9.01 4.36
N VAL A 155 -7.71 -10.32 4.62
CA VAL A 155 -6.90 -11.28 3.85
C VAL A 155 -7.53 -11.63 2.49
N THR A 156 -8.72 -11.09 2.21
CA THR A 156 -9.57 -11.49 1.08
C THR A 156 -10.07 -10.31 0.25
N ASP A 157 -10.07 -9.09 0.78
CA ASP A 157 -10.59 -7.89 0.13
C ASP A 157 -9.46 -6.88 -0.08
N TYR A 158 -9.09 -6.64 -1.34
CA TYR A 158 -8.02 -5.73 -1.72
C TYR A 158 -8.18 -5.21 -3.14
N GLY A 159 -7.67 -3.99 -3.35
CA GLY A 159 -7.46 -3.42 -4.67
C GLY A 159 -6.16 -3.92 -5.27
N ARG A 160 -6.14 -4.29 -6.55
CA ARG A 160 -4.91 -4.59 -7.29
C ARG A 160 -4.76 -3.64 -8.46
N LEU A 161 -3.53 -3.18 -8.67
CA LEU A 161 -3.18 -2.35 -9.81
C LEU A 161 -1.76 -2.59 -10.28
N THR A 162 -1.53 -2.24 -11.53
CA THR A 162 -0.20 -2.21 -12.14
C THR A 162 0.24 -0.75 -12.31
N VAL A 163 1.42 -0.42 -11.80
CA VAL A 163 1.97 0.94 -11.81
C VAL A 163 3.29 0.97 -12.58
N PRO A 164 3.43 1.78 -13.66
CA PRO A 164 4.71 1.91 -14.34
C PRO A 164 5.73 2.63 -13.46
N VAL A 165 6.95 2.09 -13.38
CA VAL A 165 8.03 2.66 -12.57
C VAL A 165 8.76 3.76 -13.34
N GLY A 166 8.64 4.99 -12.86
CA GLY A 166 9.25 6.17 -13.48
C GLY A 166 10.58 6.58 -12.86
N ARG A 167 11.21 7.55 -13.52
CA ARG A 167 12.29 8.37 -12.94
C ARG A 167 11.70 9.49 -12.08
N PRO A 168 12.46 10.03 -11.12
CA PRO A 168 12.06 11.24 -10.43
C PRO A 168 11.80 12.35 -11.46
N ARG A 169 10.68 13.05 -11.26
CA ARG A 169 10.27 14.21 -12.06
C ARG A 169 10.70 15.49 -11.36
#